data_AF-A0A3D1R0G5-F1
#
_entry.id   AF-A0A3D1R0G5-F1
#
_cell.length_a   1.000
_cell.length_b   1.000
_cell.length_c   1.000
_cell.angle_alpha   90.00
_cell.angle_beta   90.00
_cell.angle_gamma   90.00
#
_symmetry.space_group_name_H-M   'P 1'
#
loop_
_entity.id
_entity.type
_entity.pdbx_description
1 polymer ?
#
loop_
_entity_poly.entity_id
_entity_poly.type
_entity_poly.pdbx_seq_one_letter_code
_entity_poly.pdbx_strand_id
1 'polypeptide(L)'
;MFEHRPFGPLLAAAFVLSSAACGGEEQAPARVSIKNDFANPEMARNPPWTICKAAFQGVDFGKIAIDATSEEKEVEPGLDYVLMVAAWDDPDCDPAHALPIASKNEEEVVPGQRRTIAINMPNHQGPCPPEGVAPIPEAVYERIRERWPELGFKAYAERTLNPQCAK
;
A
#
# COMPACT_ATOMS: atom_id res chain seq x y z
N MET A 1 69.65 -50.74 -22.36
CA MET A 1 68.98 -49.67 -23.12
C MET A 1 67.51 -49.64 -22.71
N PHE A 2 66.88 -48.46 -22.79
CA PHE A 2 65.67 -47.98 -22.08
C PHE A 2 65.99 -47.43 -20.68
N GLU A 3 66.32 -46.15 -20.49
CA GLU A 3 65.63 -44.84 -20.74
C GLU A 3 64.51 -44.48 -19.76
N HIS A 4 64.72 -43.33 -19.09
CA HIS A 4 63.80 -42.19 -18.81
C HIS A 4 62.47 -42.47 -18.06
N ARG A 5 61.93 -41.63 -17.18
CA ARG A 5 62.24 -40.35 -16.47
C ARG A 5 61.07 -40.13 -15.46
N PRO A 6 61.12 -39.12 -14.57
CA PRO A 6 60.25 -38.99 -13.39
C PRO A 6 58.91 -38.28 -13.65
N PHE A 7 57.87 -38.65 -12.91
CA PHE A 7 56.65 -37.86 -12.65
C PHE A 7 56.72 -37.51 -11.15
N GLY A 8 56.76 -36.27 -10.65
CA GLY A 8 56.05 -35.04 -10.99
C GLY A 8 55.20 -34.68 -9.75
N PRO A 9 55.45 -33.57 -9.02
CA PRO A 9 54.70 -33.27 -7.80
C PRO A 9 53.34 -32.63 -8.13
N LEU A 10 52.28 -33.14 -7.49
CA LEU A 10 50.94 -32.53 -7.51
C LEU A 10 50.97 -31.19 -6.76
N LEU A 11 50.77 -30.10 -7.49
CA LEU A 11 50.42 -28.79 -6.93
C LEU A 11 48.90 -28.79 -6.63
N ALA A 12 48.55 -28.83 -5.35
CA ALA A 12 47.18 -28.61 -4.89
C ALA A 12 46.88 -27.11 -4.91
N ALA A 13 46.09 -26.66 -5.89
CA ALA A 13 45.55 -25.32 -5.93
C ALA A 13 44.43 -25.18 -4.89
N ALA A 14 44.70 -24.44 -3.82
CA ALA A 14 43.70 -24.03 -2.85
C ALA A 14 42.78 -22.98 -3.50
N PHE A 15 41.56 -23.40 -3.83
CA PHE A 15 40.50 -22.54 -4.34
C PHE A 15 39.91 -21.76 -3.16
N VAL A 16 40.33 -20.50 -3.00
CA VAL A 16 39.73 -19.57 -2.04
C VAL A 16 38.35 -19.18 -2.58
N LEU A 17 37.31 -19.80 -2.02
CA LEU A 17 35.93 -19.37 -2.18
C LEU A 17 35.78 -17.99 -1.51
N SER A 18 35.94 -16.92 -2.28
CA SER A 18 35.45 -15.59 -1.92
C SER A 18 33.93 -15.64 -1.89
N SER A 19 33.36 -15.88 -0.71
CA SER A 19 31.97 -15.56 -0.42
C SER A 19 31.80 -14.04 -0.55
N ALA A 20 31.25 -13.62 -1.68
CA ALA A 20 30.61 -12.32 -1.80
C ALA A 20 29.47 -12.27 -0.78
N ALA A 21 29.77 -11.79 0.42
CA ALA A 21 28.77 -11.32 1.34
C ALA A 21 28.11 -10.11 0.66
N CYS A 22 27.03 -10.36 -0.08
CA CYS A 22 26.05 -9.33 -0.42
C CYS A 22 25.53 -8.79 0.92
N GLY A 23 26.16 -7.70 1.38
CA GLY A 23 25.66 -6.90 2.49
C GLY A 23 24.35 -6.26 2.06
N GLY A 24 23.24 -6.95 2.30
CA GLY A 24 21.96 -6.29 2.41
C GLY A 24 22.00 -5.47 3.68
N GLU A 25 22.18 -4.16 3.57
CA GLU A 25 21.88 -3.26 4.67
C GLU A 25 20.40 -3.48 5.02
N GLU A 26 20.15 -4.02 6.21
CA GLU A 26 18.81 -4.17 6.76
C GLU A 26 18.21 -2.76 6.87
N GLN A 27 17.24 -2.45 6.02
CA GLN A 27 16.63 -1.13 6.01
C GLN A 27 15.80 -0.96 7.28
N ALA A 28 16.05 0.13 8.00
CA ALA A 28 15.27 0.45 9.19
C ALA A 28 13.80 0.69 8.81
N PRO A 29 12.83 0.10 9.54
CA PRO A 29 11.42 0.33 9.26
C PRO A 29 11.07 1.82 9.40
N ALA A 30 10.09 2.25 8.63
CA ALA A 30 9.49 3.56 8.79
C ALA A 30 8.30 3.48 9.76
N ARG A 31 7.93 4.59 10.37
CA ARG A 31 6.74 4.73 11.21
C ARG A 31 5.73 5.64 10.51
N VAL A 32 4.55 5.10 10.22
CA VAL A 32 3.50 5.80 9.49
C VAL A 32 2.25 5.88 10.35
N SER A 33 1.54 6.99 10.24
CA SER A 33 0.14 7.13 10.66
C SER A 33 -0.68 7.65 9.48
N ILE A 34 -1.99 7.39 9.48
CA ILE A 34 -2.91 7.82 8.43
C ILE A 34 -3.91 8.80 9.04
N LYS A 35 -4.02 9.99 8.45
CA LYS A 35 -5.01 11.00 8.84
C LYS A 35 -6.17 10.98 7.86
N ASN A 36 -7.39 10.82 8.38
CA ASN A 36 -8.60 11.10 7.61
C ASN A 36 -8.81 12.61 7.55
N ASP A 37 -8.42 13.23 6.44
CA ASP A 37 -8.43 14.68 6.21
C ASP A 37 -9.58 15.09 5.27
N PHE A 38 -10.64 14.29 5.18
CA PHE A 38 -11.81 14.57 4.32
C PHE A 38 -12.69 15.73 4.80
N ALA A 39 -12.56 16.18 6.05
CA ALA A 39 -13.28 17.34 6.58
C ALA A 39 -12.40 18.60 6.70
N ASN A 40 -11.28 18.65 5.97
CA ASN A 40 -10.38 19.79 5.98
C ASN A 40 -11.06 21.07 5.42
N PRO A 41 -11.23 22.14 6.24
CA PRO A 41 -11.95 23.34 5.83
C PRO A 41 -11.28 24.12 4.69
N GLU A 42 -10.00 23.84 4.41
CA GLU A 42 -9.26 24.46 3.30
C GLU A 42 -9.58 23.83 1.94
N MET A 43 -10.30 22.70 1.91
CA MET A 43 -10.65 21.98 0.68
C MET A 43 -11.97 22.46 0.09
N ALA A 44 -12.04 22.52 -1.24
CA ALA A 44 -13.25 22.92 -1.96
C ALA A 44 -14.41 21.92 -1.83
N ARG A 45 -14.11 20.65 -1.53
CA ARG A 45 -15.10 19.59 -1.32
C ARG A 45 -14.65 18.74 -0.12
N ASN A 46 -15.58 18.50 0.79
CA ASN A 46 -15.36 17.76 2.03
C ASN A 46 -16.44 16.68 2.19
N PRO A 47 -16.25 15.48 1.61
CA PRO A 47 -17.21 14.41 1.80
C PRO A 47 -17.15 13.93 3.27
N PRO A 48 -18.29 13.57 3.88
CA PRO A 48 -18.32 13.04 5.24
C PRO A 48 -17.90 11.56 5.25
N TRP A 49 -16.67 11.28 4.83
CA TRP A 49 -16.18 9.92 4.66
C TRP A 49 -15.47 9.39 5.89
N THR A 50 -16.04 8.34 6.47
CA THR A 50 -15.32 7.53 7.45
C THR A 50 -14.46 6.51 6.70
N ILE A 51 -13.17 6.46 7.02
CA ILE A 51 -12.31 5.37 6.53
C ILE A 51 -12.56 4.16 7.41
N CYS A 52 -13.22 3.16 6.86
CA CYS A 52 -13.66 1.96 7.57
C CYS A 52 -12.56 0.91 7.69
N LYS A 53 -11.72 0.83 6.65
CA LYS A 53 -10.52 0.01 6.62
C LYS A 53 -9.43 0.78 5.88
N ALA A 54 -8.20 0.68 6.36
CA ALA A 54 -7.03 1.27 5.72
C ALA A 54 -5.84 0.32 5.83
N ALA A 55 -5.03 0.26 4.78
CA ALA A 55 -3.77 -0.46 4.76
C ALA A 55 -2.74 0.26 3.89
N PHE A 56 -1.47 0.18 4.29
CA PHE A 56 -0.33 0.69 3.54
C PHE A 56 0.85 -0.26 3.71
N GLN A 57 1.55 -0.60 2.63
CA GLN A 57 2.68 -1.54 2.66
C GLN A 57 2.36 -2.87 3.38
N GLY A 58 1.15 -3.38 3.16
CA GLY A 58 0.69 -4.63 3.76
C GLY A 58 0.24 -4.54 5.23
N VAL A 59 0.39 -3.39 5.91
CA VAL A 59 0.04 -3.18 7.32
C VAL A 59 -1.34 -2.54 7.44
N ASP A 60 -2.22 -3.12 8.26
CA ASP A 60 -3.56 -2.57 8.52
C ASP A 60 -3.55 -1.46 9.57
N PHE A 61 -4.27 -0.38 9.30
CA PHE A 61 -4.49 0.75 10.21
C PHE A 61 -5.90 0.77 10.81
N GLY A 62 -6.80 -0.08 10.29
CA GLY A 62 -8.17 -0.20 10.79
C GLY A 62 -9.06 0.98 10.40
N LYS A 63 -10.04 1.28 11.26
CA LYS A 63 -10.99 2.36 11.08
C LYS A 63 -10.40 3.70 11.54
N ILE A 64 -10.63 4.75 10.77
CA ILE A 64 -10.18 6.12 11.04
C ILE A 64 -11.38 7.06 10.84
N ALA A 65 -11.93 7.54 11.95
CA ALA A 65 -13.02 8.50 11.95
C ALA A 65 -12.62 9.80 11.23
N ILE A 66 -13.60 10.59 10.82
CA ILE A 66 -13.38 11.91 10.22
C ILE A 66 -12.53 12.76 11.16
N ASP A 67 -11.53 13.47 10.61
CA ASP A 67 -10.54 14.30 11.32
C ASP A 67 -9.64 13.57 12.34
N ALA A 68 -9.75 12.24 12.43
CA ALA A 68 -8.88 11.44 13.27
C ALA A 68 -7.60 11.02 12.54
N THR A 69 -6.58 10.72 13.34
CA THR A 69 -5.34 10.08 12.90
C THR A 69 -5.26 8.69 13.52
N SER A 70 -4.88 7.69 12.73
CA SER A 70 -4.66 6.33 13.22
C SER A 70 -3.51 6.29 14.24
N GLU A 71 -3.40 5.17 14.94
CA GLU A 71 -2.15 4.85 15.65
C GLU A 71 -0.97 4.79 14.67
N GLU A 72 0.22 5.12 15.17
CA GLU A 72 1.48 4.99 14.43
C GLU A 72 1.87 3.50 14.35
N LYS A 73 2.26 3.04 13.16
CA LYS A 73 2.66 1.66 12.91
C LYS A 73 3.95 1.60 12.11
N GLU A 74 4.73 0.55 12.35
CA GLU A 74 5.92 0.26 11.55
C GLU A 74 5.51 -0.32 10.20
N VAL A 75 6.15 0.15 9.13
CA VAL A 75 5.91 -0.26 7.75
C VAL A 75 7.23 -0.38 6.99
N GLU A 76 7.25 -1.20 5.95
CA GLU A 76 8.34 -1.22 4.98
C GLU A 76 8.44 0.13 4.26
N PRO A 77 9.65 0.70 4.10
CA PRO A 77 9.87 1.87 3.25
C PRO A 77 9.45 1.61 1.80
N GLY A 78 8.96 2.65 1.12
CA GLY A 78 8.67 2.63 -0.30
C GLY A 78 7.47 3.49 -0.71
N LEU A 79 7.27 3.56 -2.03
CA LEU A 79 6.15 4.25 -2.66
C LEU A 79 5.01 3.25 -2.95
N ASP A 80 3.83 3.51 -2.40
CA ASP A 80 2.64 2.68 -2.63
C ASP A 80 1.35 3.49 -2.42
N TYR A 81 0.21 2.87 -2.71
CA TYR A 81 -1.12 3.38 -2.39
C TYR A 81 -1.49 3.08 -0.95
N VAL A 82 -2.21 4.01 -0.31
CA VAL A 82 -3.04 3.68 0.85
C VAL A 82 -4.31 3.03 0.32
N LEU A 83 -4.44 1.73 0.53
CA LEU A 83 -5.63 0.94 0.19
C LEU A 83 -6.69 1.17 1.25
N MET A 84 -7.92 1.47 0.86
CA MET A 84 -8.96 1.80 1.83
C MET A 84 -10.35 1.32 1.41
N VAL A 85 -11.22 1.31 2.41
CA VAL A 85 -12.67 1.22 2.26
C VAL A 85 -13.26 2.39 3.02
N ALA A 86 -14.06 3.22 2.36
CA ALA A 86 -14.69 4.39 2.97
C ALA A 86 -16.20 4.34 2.83
N ALA A 87 -16.91 4.79 3.86
CA ALA A 87 -18.36 4.88 3.85
C ALA A 87 -18.82 6.34 3.94
N TRP A 88 -19.83 6.69 3.12
CA TRP A 88 -20.39 8.04 3.07
C TRP A 88 -21.39 8.24 4.21
N ASP A 89 -21.13 9.22 5.08
CA ASP A 89 -22.01 9.63 6.19
C ASP A 89 -22.43 8.46 7.09
N ASP A 90 -21.53 7.48 7.22
CA ASP A 90 -21.75 6.26 7.99
C ASP A 90 -20.55 6.02 8.90
N PRO A 91 -20.65 6.43 10.18
CA PRO A 91 -19.60 6.16 11.16
C PRO A 91 -19.56 4.70 11.57
N ASP A 92 -20.61 3.91 11.39
CA ASP A 92 -20.67 2.50 11.79
C ASP A 92 -20.06 1.57 10.74
N CYS A 93 -19.79 2.10 9.55
CA CYS A 93 -19.11 1.41 8.46
C CYS A 93 -19.89 0.19 7.96
N ASP A 94 -21.20 0.37 7.72
CA ASP A 94 -22.00 -0.68 7.09
C ASP A 94 -21.42 -1.01 5.70
N PRO A 95 -21.09 -2.28 5.41
CA PRO A 95 -20.64 -2.70 4.09
C PRO A 95 -21.57 -2.26 2.95
N ALA A 96 -22.88 -2.12 3.21
CA ALA A 96 -23.85 -1.62 2.24
C ALA A 96 -23.62 -0.15 1.86
N HIS A 97 -22.87 0.62 2.65
CA HIS A 97 -22.56 2.03 2.40
C HIS A 97 -21.08 2.29 2.07
N ALA A 98 -20.29 1.23 1.99
CA ALA A 98 -18.86 1.33 1.81
C ALA A 98 -18.44 1.18 0.33
N LEU A 99 -17.40 1.93 -0.07
CA LEU A 99 -16.74 1.81 -1.37
C LEU A 99 -15.24 1.56 -1.19
N PRO A 100 -14.63 0.76 -2.07
CA PRO A 100 -13.19 0.69 -2.15
C PRO A 100 -12.65 2.03 -2.66
N ILE A 101 -11.67 2.61 -1.99
CA ILE A 101 -10.96 3.80 -2.46
C ILE A 101 -9.47 3.61 -2.24
N ALA A 102 -8.64 4.36 -2.95
CA ALA A 102 -7.21 4.39 -2.69
C ALA A 102 -6.68 5.80 -2.79
N SER A 103 -5.70 6.14 -1.97
CA SER A 103 -4.95 7.38 -2.14
C SER A 103 -3.55 7.07 -2.64
N LYS A 104 -3.16 7.75 -3.71
CA LYS A 104 -1.80 7.69 -4.21
C LYS A 104 -0.92 8.50 -3.27
N ASN A 105 0.00 7.84 -2.57
CA ASN A 105 1.04 8.57 -1.87
C ASN A 105 2.03 9.08 -2.93
N GLU A 106 2.20 10.40 -3.02
CA GLU A 106 3.10 11.01 -4.02
C GLU A 106 4.56 11.05 -3.57
N GLU A 107 4.79 10.92 -2.27
CA GLU A 107 6.12 10.95 -1.68
C GLU A 107 6.48 9.59 -1.11
N GLU A 108 7.66 9.09 -1.44
CA GLU A 108 8.17 7.84 -0.92
C GLU A 108 8.33 7.90 0.62
N VAL A 109 7.93 6.81 1.30
CA VAL A 109 8.26 6.61 2.70
C VAL A 109 9.68 6.06 2.76
N VAL A 110 10.60 6.75 3.44
CA VAL A 110 12.02 6.37 3.48
C VAL A 110 12.42 5.69 4.79
N PRO A 111 13.51 4.90 4.84
CA PRO A 111 13.94 4.19 6.04
C PRO A 111 14.08 5.11 7.27
N GLY A 112 13.56 4.65 8.42
CA GLY A 112 13.62 5.38 9.69
C GLY A 112 12.73 6.64 9.79
N GLN A 113 12.00 7.00 8.73
CA GLN A 113 11.13 8.16 8.72
C GLN A 113 9.95 7.99 9.69
N ARG A 114 9.49 9.11 10.28
CA ARG A 114 8.16 9.21 10.88
C ARG A 114 7.28 10.08 9.98
N ARG A 115 6.15 9.55 9.51
CA ARG A 115 5.29 10.24 8.52
C ARG A 115 3.81 10.13 8.91
N THR A 116 3.05 11.19 8.64
CA THR A 116 1.59 11.14 8.60
C THR A 116 1.15 11.27 7.15
N ILE A 117 0.42 10.29 6.63
CA ILE A 117 -0.17 10.36 5.29
C ILE A 117 -1.59 10.91 5.45
N ALA A 118 -1.84 12.13 4.94
CA ALA A 118 -3.17 12.73 4.93
C ALA A 118 -3.98 12.23 3.75
N ILE A 119 -5.21 11.79 3.99
CA ILE A 119 -6.15 11.30 2.99
C ILE A 119 -7.23 12.36 2.79
N ASN A 120 -7.33 12.91 1.57
CA ASN A 120 -8.27 13.99 1.27
C ASN A 120 -8.78 13.91 -0.17
N MET A 121 -9.65 14.86 -0.55
CA MET A 121 -10.27 14.87 -1.87
C MET A 121 -9.27 14.88 -3.04
N PRO A 122 -8.20 15.71 -3.04
CA PRO A 122 -7.23 15.74 -4.14
C PRO A 122 -6.48 14.44 -4.41
N ASN A 123 -6.24 13.61 -3.39
CA ASN A 123 -5.30 12.49 -3.51
C ASN A 123 -5.94 11.10 -3.52
N HIS A 124 -7.26 10.99 -3.36
CA HIS A 124 -7.97 9.71 -3.41
C HIS A 124 -8.62 9.45 -4.78
N GLN A 125 -8.86 8.17 -5.05
CA GLN A 125 -9.58 7.69 -6.23
C GLN A 125 -10.55 6.59 -5.82
N GLY A 126 -11.76 6.62 -6.38
CA GLY A 126 -12.78 5.59 -6.20
C GLY A 126 -13.10 4.84 -7.50
N PRO A 127 -13.94 3.78 -7.45
CA PRO A 127 -14.32 2.97 -8.61
C PRO A 127 -15.18 3.71 -9.63
N CYS A 128 -15.97 4.68 -9.16
CA CYS A 128 -16.98 5.40 -9.93
C CYS A 128 -16.85 6.91 -9.65
N PRO A 129 -15.75 7.54 -10.10
CA PRO A 129 -15.56 8.97 -9.88
C PRO A 129 -16.47 9.80 -10.80
N PRO A 130 -16.59 11.12 -10.56
CA PRO A 130 -17.28 12.04 -11.46
C PRO A 130 -16.74 12.02 -12.90
N GLU A 131 -17.53 12.53 -13.84
CA GLU A 131 -17.12 12.67 -15.25
C GLU A 131 -15.82 13.48 -15.37
N GLY A 132 -14.91 13.02 -16.24
CA GLY A 132 -13.60 13.64 -16.46
C GLY A 132 -12.51 13.23 -15.44
N VAL A 133 -12.84 12.46 -14.41
CA VAL A 133 -11.88 11.95 -13.43
C VAL A 133 -11.60 10.47 -13.67
N ALA A 134 -10.32 10.09 -13.65
CA ALA A 134 -9.92 8.70 -13.81
C ALA A 134 -10.31 7.85 -12.57
N PRO A 135 -10.87 6.64 -12.75
CA PRO A 135 -11.14 5.74 -11.64
C PRO A 135 -9.83 5.29 -10.98
N ILE A 136 -9.97 4.72 -9.77
CA ILE A 136 -8.91 3.94 -9.15
C ILE A 136 -8.33 2.92 -10.16
N PRO A 137 -6.99 2.78 -10.28
CA PRO A 137 -6.41 1.81 -11.20
C PRO A 137 -6.84 0.38 -10.89
N GLU A 138 -7.06 -0.44 -11.93
CA GLU A 138 -7.54 -1.83 -11.80
C GLU A 138 -6.67 -2.66 -10.84
N ALA A 139 -5.35 -2.63 -11.01
CA ALA A 139 -4.43 -3.35 -10.14
C ALA A 139 -4.53 -2.94 -8.66
N VAL A 140 -4.85 -1.67 -8.38
CA VAL A 140 -5.01 -1.16 -7.00
C VAL A 140 -6.38 -1.58 -6.45
N TYR A 141 -7.42 -1.54 -7.27
CA TYR A 141 -8.75 -1.99 -6.91
C TYR A 141 -8.79 -3.48 -6.56
N GLU A 142 -8.13 -4.32 -7.36
CA GLU A 142 -8.09 -5.76 -7.10
C GLU A 142 -7.31 -6.08 -5.82
N ARG A 143 -6.25 -5.35 -5.49
CA ARG A 143 -5.59 -5.45 -4.17
C ARG A 143 -6.53 -5.16 -3.01
N ILE A 144 -7.46 -4.21 -3.15
CA ILE A 144 -8.48 -3.92 -2.13
C ILE A 144 -9.46 -5.09 -2.00
N ARG A 145 -9.92 -5.65 -3.13
CA ARG A 145 -10.84 -6.81 -3.14
C ARG A 145 -10.22 -8.06 -2.56
N GLU A 146 -8.95 -8.31 -2.87
CA GLU A 146 -8.18 -9.43 -2.32
C GLU A 146 -7.96 -9.27 -0.81
N ARG A 147 -7.76 -8.04 -0.34
CA ARG A 147 -7.52 -7.76 1.08
C ARG A 147 -8.79 -7.86 1.93
N TRP A 148 -9.93 -7.42 1.41
CA TRP A 148 -11.21 -7.44 2.12
C TRP A 148 -12.32 -8.14 1.30
N PRO A 149 -12.17 -9.44 1.02
CA PRO A 149 -13.10 -10.19 0.17
C PRO A 149 -14.51 -10.29 0.78
N GLU A 150 -14.63 -10.18 2.10
CA GLU A 150 -15.89 -10.24 2.84
C GLU A 150 -16.86 -9.10 2.48
N LEU A 151 -16.36 -8.01 1.89
CA LEU A 151 -17.18 -6.85 1.51
C LEU A 151 -17.91 -7.04 0.17
N GLY A 152 -17.58 -8.10 -0.58
CA GLY A 152 -18.36 -8.50 -1.77
C GLY A 152 -18.37 -7.47 -2.91
N PHE A 153 -17.36 -6.60 -3.00
CA PHE A 153 -17.26 -5.62 -4.09
C PHE A 153 -17.21 -6.32 -5.46
N LYS A 154 -17.89 -5.72 -6.43
CA LYS A 154 -17.93 -6.19 -7.82
C LYS A 154 -16.55 -6.17 -8.46
N ALA A 155 -16.35 -6.99 -9.49
CA ALA A 155 -15.10 -6.99 -10.26
C ALA A 155 -14.84 -5.63 -10.91
N TYR A 156 -13.59 -5.30 -11.24
CA TYR A 156 -13.24 -3.98 -11.78
C TYR A 156 -14.06 -3.58 -13.02
N ALA A 157 -14.33 -4.52 -13.93
CA ALA A 157 -15.18 -4.30 -15.11
C ALA A 157 -16.64 -3.94 -14.75
N GLU A 158 -17.11 -4.37 -13.58
CA GLU A 158 -18.45 -4.16 -13.04
C GLU A 158 -18.45 -3.19 -11.86
N ARG A 159 -17.37 -2.47 -11.61
CA ARG A 159 -17.18 -1.65 -10.39
C ARG A 159 -18.22 -0.56 -10.22
N THR A 160 -18.82 -0.08 -11.32
CA THR A 160 -19.90 0.91 -11.30
C THR A 160 -21.24 0.31 -10.87
N LEU A 161 -21.34 -1.02 -10.83
CA LEU A 161 -22.51 -1.76 -10.34
C LEU A 161 -22.43 -2.02 -8.82
N ASN A 162 -21.38 -1.56 -8.13
CA ASN A 162 -21.40 -1.48 -6.67
C ASN A 162 -22.58 -0.56 -6.25
N PRO A 163 -23.47 -0.98 -5.34
CA PRO A 163 -24.67 -0.20 -4.99
C PRO A 163 -24.40 1.25 -4.60
N GLN A 164 -23.23 1.51 -4.04
CA GLN A 164 -22.80 2.82 -3.56
C GLN A 164 -22.37 3.77 -4.69
N CYS A 165 -22.14 3.25 -5.90
CA CYS A 165 -21.86 4.06 -7.09
C CYS A 165 -23.13 4.67 -7.71
N ALA A 166 -24.32 4.25 -7.28
CA ALA A 166 -25.59 4.78 -7.75
C ALA A 166 -26.12 5.95 -6.88
N LYS A 167 -25.35 6.38 -5.88
CA LYS A 167 -25.71 7.44 -4.94
C LYS A 167 -25.12 8.79 -5.34
#